data_AF-A0A2I1DFZ4-F1
#
_entry.id   AF-A0A2I1DFZ4-F1
#
_cell.length_a   1.000
_cell.length_b   1.000
_cell.length_c   1.000
_cell.angle_alpha   90.00
_cell.angle_beta   90.00
_cell.angle_gamma   90.00
#
_symmetry.space_group_name_H-M   'P 1'
#
loop_
_entity.id
_entity.type
_entity.pdbx_description
1 polymer ?
#
loop_
_entity_poly.entity_id
_entity_poly.type
_entity_poly.pdbx_seq_one_letter_code
_entity_poly.pdbx_strand_id
1 'polypeptide(L)' 'MFAPGQEQISKEDIRAGELLANQTVRMAVTGSVLLYLSPFAIDFVRKFL' A
#
# COMPACT_ATOMS: atom_id res chain seq x y z
N MET A 1 -6.17 -23.21 15.92
CA MET A 1 -5.63 -24.56 15.66
C MET A 1 -5.46 -24.70 14.16
N PHE A 2 -4.24 -24.91 13.68
CA PHE A 2 -3.93 -25.19 12.26
C PHE A 2 -4.33 -26.63 11.95
N ALA A 3 -5.07 -26.86 10.87
CA ALA A 3 -5.52 -28.19 10.47
C ALA A 3 -4.34 -29.03 9.93
N PRO A 4 -4.23 -30.32 10.28
CA PRO A 4 -3.15 -31.17 9.80
C PRO A 4 -3.42 -31.51 8.33
N GLY A 5 -2.65 -30.89 7.42
CA GLY A 5 -2.83 -31.05 5.97
C GLY A 5 -2.65 -29.77 5.14
N GLN A 6 -2.51 -28.60 5.77
CA GLN A 6 -2.04 -27.42 5.04
C GLN A 6 -0.57 -27.61 4.71
N GLU A 7 -0.24 -27.61 3.40
CA GLU A 7 1.12 -27.41 2.92
C GLU A 7 1.74 -26.27 3.73
N GLN A 8 2.85 -26.55 4.41
CA GLN A 8 3.63 -25.51 5.08
C GLN A 8 4.08 -24.54 3.99
N ILE A 9 3.41 -23.39 3.90
CA ILE A 9 3.82 -22.27 3.03
C ILE A 9 5.30 -22.02 3.31
N SER A 10 6.12 -21.98 2.25
CA SER A 10 7.57 -21.82 2.43
C SER A 10 7.87 -20.50 3.12
N LYS A 11 8.96 -20.46 3.91
CA LYS A 11 9.39 -19.22 4.58
C LYS A 11 9.65 -18.09 3.58
N GLU A 12 10.09 -18.43 2.37
CA GLU A 12 10.25 -17.44 1.29
C GLU A 12 8.90 -16.86 0.85
N ASP A 13 7.86 -17.69 0.70
CA ASP A 13 6.52 -17.26 0.27
C ASP A 13 5.86 -16.34 1.30
N ILE A 14 6.05 -16.64 2.60
CA ILE A 14 5.58 -15.76 3.69
C ILE A 14 6.25 -14.39 3.57
N ARG A 15 7.58 -14.37 3.43
CA ARG A 15 8.35 -13.13 3.33
C ARG A 15 7.98 -12.30 2.09
N ALA A 16 7.75 -12.97 0.96
CA ALA A 16 7.28 -12.32 -0.26
C ALA A 16 5.87 -11.73 -0.07
N GLY A 17 4.97 -12.46 0.59
CA GLY A 17 3.63 -11.98 0.92
C GLY A 17 3.63 -10.76 1.84
N GLU A 18 4.49 -10.76 2.87
CA GLU A 18 4.66 -9.61 3.76
C GLU A 18 5.15 -8.37 3.03
N LEU A 19 6.11 -8.52 2.12
CA LEU A 19 6.62 -7.41 1.32
C LEU A 19 5.52 -6.82 0.41
N LEU A 20 4.76 -7.68 -0.27
CA LEU A 20 3.66 -7.26 -1.14
C LEU A 20 2.55 -6.56 -0.37
N ALA A 21 2.19 -7.08 0.81
CA ALA A 21 1.19 -6.47 1.69
C ALA A 21 1.64 -5.08 2.16
N ASN A 22 2.89 -4.96 2.61
CA ASN A 22 3.46 -3.70 3.06
C ASN A 22 3.49 -2.66 1.92
N GLN A 23 3.95 -3.06 0.74
CA GLN A 23 3.98 -2.19 -0.44
C GLN A 23 2.57 -1.72 -0.81
N THR A 24 1.59 -2.62 -0.82
CA THR A 24 0.20 -2.29 -1.13
C THR A 24 -0.36 -1.25 -0.16
N VAL A 25 -0.17 -1.45 1.14
CA VAL A 25 -0.61 -0.49 2.16
C VAL A 25 0.07 0.85 1.98
N ARG A 26 1.39 0.87 1.74
CA ARG A 26 2.14 2.12 1.50
C ARG A 26 1.65 2.86 0.26
N MET A 27 1.39 2.15 -0.84
CA MET A 27 0.84 2.76 -2.06
C MET A 27 -0.55 3.32 -1.83
N ALA A 28 -1.42 2.58 -1.14
CA ALA A 28 -2.76 3.04 -0.80
C ALA A 28 -2.72 4.32 0.03
N VAL A 29 -1.93 4.35 1.11
CA VAL A 29 -1.75 5.54 1.95
C VAL A 29 -1.19 6.71 1.16
N THR A 30 -0.16 6.48 0.36
CA THR A 30 0.46 7.53 -0.46
C THR A 30 -0.54 8.11 -1.46
N GLY A 31 -1.28 7.24 -2.17
CA GLY A 31 -2.33 7.66 -3.10
C GLY A 31 -3.44 8.44 -2.42
N SER A 32 -3.89 7.99 -1.24
CA SER A 32 -4.89 8.71 -0.45
C SER A 32 -4.43 10.10 -0.04
N VAL A 33 -3.18 10.25 0.42
CA VAL A 33 -2.61 11.56 0.77
C VAL A 33 -2.53 12.48 -0.45
N LEU A 34 -2.06 11.97 -1.59
CA LEU A 34 -1.98 12.75 -2.83
C LEU A 34 -3.37 13.21 -3.32
N LEU A 35 -4.36 12.32 -3.29
CA LEU A 35 -5.74 12.66 -3.65
C LEU A 35 -6.33 13.68 -2.70
N TYR A 36 -6.12 13.52 -1.39
CA TYR A 36 -6.56 14.47 -0.38
C TYR A 36 -5.93 15.86 -0.57
N LEU A 37 -4.64 15.92 -0.91
CA LEU A 37 -3.92 17.17 -1.14
C LEU A 37 -4.15 17.77 -2.54
N SER A 38 -4.77 17.03 -3.46
CA SER A 38 -4.97 17.47 -4.84
C SER A 38 -5.70 18.82 -4.99
N PRO A 39 -6.72 19.17 -4.18
CA PRO A 39 -7.38 20.48 -4.31
C PRO A 39 -6.43 21.63 -3.96
N PHE A 40 -5.53 21.43 -2.99
CA PHE A 40 -4.52 22.43 -2.61
C PHE A 40 -3.48 22.61 -3.71
N ALA A 41 -3.03 21.51 -4.33
CA ALA A 41 -2.12 21.59 -5.47
C ALA A 41 -2.75 22.35 -6.65
N ILE A 42 -4.02 22.08 -6.95
CA ILE A 42 -4.77 22.80 -8.00
C ILE A 42 -4.94 24.28 -7.65
N ASP A 43 -5.33 24.60 -6.42
CA ASP A 43 -5.49 25.98 -5.97
C ASP A 43 -4.17 26.76 -5.99
N PHE A 44 -3.07 26.12 -5.57
CA PHE A 44 -1.72 26.68 -5.66
C PHE A 44 -1.35 27.00 -7.11
N VAL A 45 -1.50 26.03 -8.03
CA VAL A 45 -1.21 26.23 -9.45
C VAL A 45 -2.05 27.37 -10.03
N ARG A 46 -3.36 27.42 -9.73
CA ARG A 46 -4.25 28.48 -10.26
C ARG A 46 -3.97 29.88 -9.72
N LYS A 47 -3.40 30.00 -8.53
CA LYS A 47 -3.14 31.29 -7.88
C LYS A 47 -1.72 31.79 -8.11
N PHE A 48 -0.75 30.90 -8.30
CA PHE A 48 0.67 31.26 -8.43
C PHE A 48 1.22 31.18 -9.86
N LEU A 49 0.56 30.47 -10.78
CA LEU A 49 0.85 30.49 -12.23
C LEU A 49 -0.24 31.26 -12.97
#